data_AF-A0A924E8F3-F1
#
_entry.id   AF-A0A924E8F3-F1
#
_cell.length_a   1.000
_cell.length_b   1.000
_cell.length_c   1.000
_cell.angle_alpha   90.00
_cell.angle_beta   90.00
_cell.angle_gamma   90.00
#
_symmetry.space_group_name_H-M   'P 1'
#
loop_
_entity.id
_entity.type
_entity.pdbx_description
1 polymer ?
#
loop_
_entity_poly.entity_id
_entity_poly.type
_entity_poly.pdbx_seq_one_letter_code
_entity_poly.pdbx_strand_id
1 'polypeptide(L)'
;MVRFFQQSDQDFEAVMNSNIDLEFRPDSYFRPQKLELYLLSQVKGTVLKRKLQSLFAEGRHAEVKTLLITDVLSVGDKKALEAYHPMFMGGNYLPDTDGGEVEIARICIESTTSDVTSVFAKPDRGRICYRVVDEYEGDTLTELTTMMSDEPLTLSQLTDFFLNAWPLVSVLEVNFEGDLDGALGFFRAESDFYPDIDRLCRRRVVQNFPAAQDEADDDTEHEEENLFAFHNADDSSPLGVPINDLLLMLTPTSIRATRLGNALIARHEHYTIRIEVVPPESRESVNGAIRAVVRMVTELPKPLVDLFQGKEAELSAAFNAFAALGALYSDKGIVRIGSRLTIYEEEDAWRTLHLPLLMYTAICSVEAILGGIKRTFTKTAPRSGASIWTAGHFEQVNQYLSDICFCTTSNLEFNCEFGLSEGTLSAAVWNQKTALFQMMADQPHPELGGGLFCILQMPHQMDDQKRLQRVCMQLNNMEMAAHDLPPHFGAWCPGNLGNNPAYIGFYPNSMCAVEGVAVNSAFWAMRRAEWANAILPALGVRS
;
A
#
# COMPACT_ATOMS: atom_id res chain seq x y z
N MET A 1 21.31 9.53 23.25
CA MET A 1 21.79 8.44 22.38
C MET A 1 22.44 7.27 23.11
N VAL A 2 22.99 7.43 24.33
CA VAL A 2 23.58 6.30 25.11
C VAL A 2 22.59 5.62 26.09
N ARG A 3 21.36 6.14 26.23
CA ARG A 3 20.32 5.54 27.10
C ARG A 3 19.39 4.53 26.41
N PHE A 4 19.40 4.45 25.08
CA PHE A 4 18.56 3.49 24.33
C PHE A 4 19.24 2.12 24.18
N PHE A 5 20.58 2.06 24.14
CA PHE A 5 21.33 0.81 24.01
C PHE A 5 21.44 -0.03 25.30
N GLN A 6 21.08 0.52 26.47
CA GLN A 6 21.05 -0.25 27.73
C GLN A 6 19.66 -0.84 28.03
N GLN A 7 18.64 -0.44 27.28
CA GLN A 7 17.25 -0.85 27.53
C GLN A 7 16.89 -2.15 26.78
N SER A 8 17.52 -2.41 25.63
CA SER A 8 17.34 -3.64 24.84
C SER A 8 17.90 -4.90 25.51
N ASP A 9 19.09 -4.82 26.12
CA ASP A 9 19.70 -5.96 26.83
C ASP A 9 18.90 -6.34 28.10
N GLN A 10 18.26 -5.36 28.75
CA GLN A 10 17.42 -5.61 29.93
C GLN A 10 16.08 -6.25 29.59
N ASP A 11 15.46 -5.88 28.46
CA ASP A 11 14.22 -6.51 27.99
C ASP A 11 14.49 -7.95 27.47
N PHE A 12 15.64 -8.19 26.85
CA PHE A 12 16.07 -9.51 26.39
C PHE A 12 16.25 -10.52 27.55
N GLU A 13 16.97 -10.15 28.62
CA GLU A 13 17.11 -11.01 29.80
C GLU A 13 15.79 -11.17 30.57
N ALA A 14 14.94 -10.13 30.62
CA ALA A 14 13.66 -10.17 31.34
C ALA A 14 12.61 -11.08 30.67
N VAL A 15 12.55 -11.11 29.33
CA VAL A 15 11.64 -12.01 28.58
C VAL A 15 12.06 -13.47 28.74
N MET A 16 13.36 -13.76 28.72
CA MET A 16 13.88 -15.13 28.84
C MET A 16 13.86 -15.68 30.28
N ASN A 17 14.03 -14.82 31.31
CA ASN A 17 14.09 -15.23 32.73
C ASN A 17 12.77 -15.08 33.50
N SER A 18 11.68 -14.63 32.86
CA SER A 18 10.38 -14.49 33.53
C SER A 18 9.60 -15.81 33.58
N ASN A 19 9.04 -16.12 34.75
CA ASN A 19 8.25 -17.32 34.96
C ASN A 19 6.85 -17.13 34.36
N ILE A 20 6.66 -17.54 33.10
CA ILE A 20 5.36 -17.52 32.41
C ILE A 20 4.57 -18.78 32.81
N ASP A 21 3.38 -18.60 33.39
CA ASP A 21 2.48 -19.71 33.72
C ASP A 21 1.76 -20.21 32.47
N LEU A 22 2.33 -21.24 31.84
CA LEU A 22 1.79 -21.88 30.63
C LEU A 22 0.42 -22.54 30.85
N GLU A 23 0.13 -22.93 32.09
CA GLU A 23 -1.12 -23.59 32.48
C GLU A 23 -2.19 -22.60 32.93
N PHE A 24 -1.88 -21.30 32.97
CA PHE A 24 -2.83 -20.27 33.29
C PHE A 24 -4.07 -20.39 32.39
N ARG A 25 -5.24 -20.42 33.02
CA ARG A 25 -6.54 -20.62 32.39
C ARG A 25 -7.54 -19.62 32.96
N PRO A 26 -8.19 -18.79 32.13
CA PRO A 26 -9.29 -17.95 32.59
C PRO A 26 -10.47 -18.80 33.06
N ASP A 27 -11.18 -18.42 34.14
CA ASP A 27 -12.33 -19.25 34.57
C ASP A 27 -13.49 -19.22 33.54
N SER A 28 -13.57 -18.18 32.71
CA SER A 28 -14.56 -18.06 31.62
C SER A 28 -14.27 -16.86 30.74
N TYR A 29 -14.55 -16.97 29.43
CA TYR A 29 -14.59 -15.84 28.50
C TYR A 29 -15.91 -15.05 28.57
N PHE A 30 -16.99 -15.69 29.03
CA PHE A 30 -18.38 -15.22 28.84
C PHE A 30 -18.94 -14.53 30.10
N ARG A 31 -18.12 -13.69 30.74
CA ARG A 31 -18.52 -13.00 31.98
C ARG A 31 -19.34 -11.74 31.66
N PRO A 32 -20.25 -11.31 32.56
CA PRO A 32 -20.85 -9.99 32.47
C PRO A 32 -19.75 -8.92 32.55
N GLN A 33 -19.45 -8.28 31.43
CA GLN A 33 -18.57 -7.13 31.40
C GLN A 33 -19.36 -5.86 31.73
N LYS A 34 -18.69 -4.84 32.28
CA LYS A 34 -19.27 -3.49 32.31
C LYS A 34 -19.57 -3.08 30.87
N LEU A 35 -20.69 -2.42 30.64
CA LEU A 35 -21.15 -2.04 29.29
C LEU A 35 -20.06 -1.31 28.50
N GLU A 36 -19.26 -0.47 29.16
CA GLU A 36 -18.15 0.25 28.54
C GLU A 36 -17.04 -0.69 28.06
N LEU A 37 -16.65 -1.70 28.84
CA LEU A 37 -15.64 -2.70 28.45
C LEU A 37 -16.16 -3.60 27.31
N TYR A 38 -17.43 -3.98 27.37
CA TYR A 38 -18.08 -4.71 26.30
C TYR A 38 -18.05 -3.91 25.00
N LEU A 39 -18.48 -2.65 25.02
CA LEU A 39 -18.47 -1.78 23.83
C LEU A 39 -17.04 -1.54 23.31
N LEU A 40 -16.04 -1.39 24.19
CA LEU A 40 -14.63 -1.29 23.79
C LEU A 40 -14.12 -2.55 23.07
N SER A 41 -14.52 -3.74 23.53
CA SER A 41 -14.14 -5.01 22.89
C SER A 41 -14.66 -5.12 21.45
N GLN A 42 -15.77 -4.46 21.13
CA GLN A 42 -16.38 -4.47 19.80
C GLN A 42 -15.70 -3.50 18.81
N VAL A 43 -14.78 -2.65 19.29
CA VAL A 43 -14.01 -1.76 18.43
C VAL A 43 -12.92 -2.57 17.73
N LYS A 44 -13.02 -2.68 16.40
CA LYS A 44 -12.07 -3.46 15.59
C LYS A 44 -10.77 -2.71 15.30
N GLY A 45 -10.89 -1.42 14.92
CA GLY A 45 -9.77 -0.58 14.48
C GLY A 45 -8.73 -0.35 15.58
N THR A 46 -7.48 -0.72 15.31
CA THR A 46 -6.38 -0.80 16.29
C THR A 46 -6.07 0.55 16.94
N VAL A 47 -5.93 1.61 16.15
CA VAL A 47 -5.58 2.95 16.67
C VAL A 47 -6.72 3.53 17.52
N LEU A 48 -7.97 3.36 17.09
CA LEU A 48 -9.14 3.80 17.85
C LEU A 48 -9.27 3.01 19.16
N LYS A 49 -9.12 1.68 19.11
CA LYS A 49 -9.19 0.80 20.28
C LYS A 49 -8.17 1.21 21.35
N ARG A 50 -6.90 1.42 20.97
CA ARG A 50 -5.85 1.91 21.87
C ARG A 50 -6.20 3.25 22.50
N LYS A 51 -6.70 4.20 21.70
CA LYS A 51 -7.06 5.53 22.21
C LYS A 51 -8.17 5.43 23.26
N LEU A 52 -9.20 4.63 22.99
CA LEU A 52 -10.31 4.44 23.90
C LEU A 52 -9.89 3.69 25.18
N GLN A 53 -9.02 2.70 25.06
CA GLN A 53 -8.42 2.00 26.21
C GLN A 53 -7.60 2.95 27.10
N SER A 54 -6.77 3.83 26.52
CA SER A 54 -6.03 4.86 27.27
C SER A 54 -6.97 5.81 28.01
N LEU A 55 -8.00 6.33 27.35
CA LEU A 55 -9.00 7.20 27.99
C LEU A 55 -9.74 6.49 29.13
N PHE A 56 -10.06 5.20 28.95
CA PHE A 56 -10.70 4.39 29.98
C PHE A 56 -9.79 4.19 31.19
N ALA A 57 -8.51 3.85 30.97
CA ALA A 57 -7.52 3.68 32.02
C ALA A 57 -7.24 4.99 32.80
N GLU A 58 -7.30 6.13 32.13
CA GLU A 58 -7.20 7.47 32.73
C GLU A 58 -8.45 7.89 33.54
N GLY A 59 -9.49 7.06 33.61
CA GLY A 59 -10.74 7.37 34.29
C GLY A 59 -11.64 8.35 33.55
N ARG A 60 -11.36 8.64 32.27
CA ARG A 60 -12.11 9.60 31.42
C ARG A 60 -13.35 8.95 30.81
N HIS A 61 -14.14 8.27 31.65
CA HIS A 61 -15.29 7.45 31.23
C HIS A 61 -16.37 8.25 30.48
N ALA A 62 -16.55 9.54 30.78
CA ALA A 62 -17.51 10.39 30.07
C ALA A 62 -17.15 10.55 28.58
N GLU A 63 -15.86 10.74 28.28
CA GLU A 63 -15.37 10.86 26.90
C GLU A 63 -15.44 9.53 26.16
N VAL A 64 -15.06 8.43 26.82
CA VAL A 64 -15.23 7.08 26.28
C VAL A 64 -16.71 6.82 25.97
N LYS A 65 -17.62 7.18 26.88
CA LYS A 65 -19.06 7.02 26.67
C LYS A 65 -19.59 7.87 25.51
N THR A 66 -19.13 9.11 25.36
CA THR A 66 -19.44 9.92 24.17
C THR A 66 -18.92 9.23 22.90
N LEU A 67 -17.67 8.80 22.90
CA LEU A 67 -17.05 8.14 21.74
C LEU A 67 -17.65 6.76 21.40
N LEU A 68 -18.36 6.12 22.33
CA LEU A 68 -19.03 4.84 22.11
C LEU A 68 -20.54 4.98 21.82
N ILE A 69 -21.21 6.05 22.28
CA ILE A 69 -22.66 6.27 22.13
C ILE A 69 -23.00 7.04 20.86
N THR A 70 -22.20 8.05 20.52
CA THR A 70 -22.25 8.56 19.15
C THR A 70 -21.68 7.46 18.26
N ASP A 71 -22.28 7.16 17.12
CA ASP A 71 -21.70 6.30 16.07
C ASP A 71 -20.39 6.94 15.56
N VAL A 72 -19.35 7.01 16.40
CA VAL A 72 -18.26 7.99 16.29
C VAL A 72 -17.32 7.72 15.15
N LEU A 73 -17.50 6.62 14.43
CA LEU A 73 -17.12 6.70 13.04
C LEU A 73 -18.25 6.10 12.20
N SER A 74 -19.04 7.00 11.61
CA SER A 74 -19.82 6.63 10.44
C SER A 74 -18.88 5.95 9.43
N VAL A 75 -19.44 5.15 8.51
CA VAL A 75 -18.62 4.60 7.40
C VAL A 75 -17.84 5.73 6.69
N GLY A 76 -18.41 6.94 6.63
CA GLY A 76 -17.76 8.14 6.10
C GLY A 76 -16.55 8.60 6.93
N ASP A 77 -16.67 8.67 8.26
CA ASP A 77 -15.57 9.14 9.12
C ASP A 77 -14.45 8.09 9.23
N LYS A 78 -14.78 6.79 9.20
CA LYS A 78 -13.80 5.69 9.08
C LYS A 78 -12.97 5.85 7.82
N LYS A 79 -13.64 6.01 6.67
CA LYS A 79 -12.98 6.25 5.39
C LYS A 79 -12.17 7.54 5.41
N ALA A 80 -12.64 8.59 6.06
CA ALA A 80 -11.89 9.84 6.19
C ALA A 80 -10.59 9.67 6.98
N LEU A 81 -10.59 8.85 8.04
CA LEU A 81 -9.36 8.52 8.78
C LEU A 81 -8.43 7.58 8.00
N GLU A 82 -8.97 6.60 7.28
CA GLU A 82 -8.17 5.72 6.39
C GLU A 82 -7.52 6.52 5.26
N ALA A 83 -8.24 7.44 4.63
CA ALA A 83 -7.72 8.38 3.65
C ALA A 83 -6.68 9.32 4.27
N TYR A 84 -6.84 9.68 5.54
CA TYR A 84 -5.88 10.48 6.27
C TYR A 84 -4.60 9.70 6.57
N HIS A 85 -4.65 8.40 6.88
CA HIS A 85 -3.43 7.60 7.07
C HIS A 85 -3.67 6.05 7.09
N PRO A 86 -2.88 5.23 6.36
CA PRO A 86 -2.91 3.75 6.36
C PRO A 86 -2.87 3.06 7.72
N MET A 87 -2.12 3.56 8.71
CA MET A 87 -2.18 3.04 10.08
C MET A 87 -3.59 2.95 10.70
N PHE A 88 -4.59 3.72 10.20
CA PHE A 88 -5.97 3.63 10.66
C PHE A 88 -6.77 2.48 10.02
N MET A 89 -6.18 1.77 9.06
CA MET A 89 -6.76 0.60 8.38
C MET A 89 -6.79 -0.63 9.29
N GLY A 90 -5.71 -0.86 10.04
CA GLY A 90 -5.52 -2.03 10.88
C GLY A 90 -6.72 -2.34 11.79
N GLY A 91 -7.26 -3.53 11.63
CA GLY A 91 -8.41 -4.10 12.31
C GLY A 91 -9.75 -3.83 11.65
N ASN A 92 -9.88 -2.84 10.76
CA ASN A 92 -11.18 -2.48 10.17
C ASN A 92 -11.71 -3.52 9.17
N TYR A 93 -10.82 -4.32 8.59
CA TYR A 93 -11.14 -5.36 7.61
C TYR A 93 -11.37 -6.74 8.24
N LEU A 94 -11.27 -6.87 9.57
CA LEU A 94 -11.65 -8.09 10.26
C LEU A 94 -13.14 -8.39 10.02
N PRO A 95 -13.52 -9.66 9.79
CA PRO A 95 -14.92 -10.02 9.59
C PRO A 95 -15.78 -9.65 10.79
N ASP A 96 -17.08 -9.47 10.56
CA ASP A 96 -18.03 -9.20 11.65
C ASP A 96 -18.08 -10.36 12.64
N THR A 97 -18.32 -10.01 13.91
CA THR A 97 -18.50 -10.98 14.98
C THR A 97 -19.92 -11.52 14.96
N ASP A 98 -20.07 -12.82 15.20
CA ASP A 98 -21.38 -13.43 15.41
C ASP A 98 -21.97 -13.04 16.77
N GLY A 99 -23.29 -13.18 16.91
CA GLY A 99 -23.97 -13.00 18.20
C GLY A 99 -23.39 -13.91 19.30
N GLY A 100 -22.87 -13.29 20.37
CA GLY A 100 -22.29 -13.99 21.53
C GLY A 100 -20.81 -14.37 21.38
N GLU A 101 -20.16 -13.95 20.29
CA GLU A 101 -18.74 -14.15 20.06
C GLU A 101 -17.89 -13.05 20.75
N VAL A 102 -16.73 -13.43 21.28
CA VAL A 102 -15.84 -12.56 22.05
C VAL A 102 -14.42 -12.67 21.51
N GLU A 103 -13.77 -11.54 21.21
CA GLU A 103 -12.34 -11.50 20.89
C GLU A 103 -11.55 -11.85 22.16
N ILE A 104 -10.79 -12.95 22.14
CA ILE A 104 -10.03 -13.42 23.31
C ILE A 104 -8.54 -13.14 23.20
N ALA A 105 -8.02 -12.95 21.99
CA ALA A 105 -6.64 -12.56 21.73
C ALA A 105 -6.52 -11.95 20.33
N ARG A 106 -5.52 -11.11 20.13
CA ARG A 106 -5.13 -10.60 18.81
C ARG A 106 -3.64 -10.40 18.71
N ILE A 107 -3.10 -10.44 17.50
CA ILE A 107 -1.75 -10.00 17.18
C ILE A 107 -1.88 -8.85 16.18
N CYS A 108 -1.33 -7.71 16.53
CA CYS A 108 -1.21 -6.56 15.64
C CYS A 108 0.22 -6.53 15.10
N ILE A 109 0.35 -6.38 13.79
CA ILE A 109 1.62 -6.08 13.15
C ILE A 109 1.84 -4.57 13.21
N GLU A 110 3.02 -4.12 13.64
CA GLU A 110 3.46 -2.73 13.61
C GLU A 110 4.03 -2.38 12.23
N SER A 111 3.23 -2.62 11.18
CA SER A 111 3.50 -2.28 9.79
C SER A 111 2.71 -1.04 9.36
N THR A 112 3.00 -0.56 8.15
CA THR A 112 2.29 0.53 7.47
C THR A 112 0.76 0.42 7.52
N THR A 113 0.21 -0.77 7.31
CA THR A 113 -1.24 -1.04 7.30
C THR A 113 -1.78 -1.47 8.66
N SER A 114 -0.88 -1.75 9.61
CA SER A 114 -1.20 -2.19 10.97
C SER A 114 -2.08 -3.46 11.03
N ASP A 115 -1.87 -4.40 10.11
CA ASP A 115 -2.66 -5.62 9.94
C ASP A 115 -2.86 -6.39 11.26
N VAL A 116 -4.06 -6.96 11.41
CA VAL A 116 -4.50 -7.65 12.62
C VAL A 116 -4.96 -9.07 12.30
N THR A 117 -4.52 -10.01 13.14
CA THR A 117 -5.11 -11.35 13.23
C THR A 117 -5.71 -11.52 14.61
N SER A 118 -6.92 -12.07 14.71
CA SER A 118 -7.68 -12.19 15.95
C SER A 118 -8.21 -13.61 16.19
N VAL A 119 -8.27 -14.00 17.46
CA VAL A 119 -8.92 -15.23 17.93
C VAL A 119 -10.22 -14.86 18.62
N PHE A 120 -11.30 -15.48 18.16
CA PHE A 120 -12.63 -15.35 18.74
C PHE A 120 -13.07 -16.63 19.44
N ALA A 121 -13.84 -16.49 20.51
CA ALA A 121 -14.49 -17.58 21.22
C ALA A 121 -16.00 -17.38 21.29
N LYS A 122 -16.76 -18.47 21.12
CA LYS A 122 -18.23 -18.46 21.16
C LYS A 122 -18.74 -19.69 21.91
N PRO A 123 -19.77 -19.57 22.76
CA PRO A 123 -20.36 -20.74 23.40
C PRO A 123 -21.26 -21.47 22.39
N ASP A 124 -21.05 -22.78 22.22
CA ASP A 124 -21.90 -23.64 21.39
C ASP A 124 -22.22 -24.96 22.12
N ARG A 125 -23.51 -25.18 22.39
CA ARG A 125 -24.05 -26.44 22.94
C ARG A 125 -23.28 -27.01 24.15
N GLY A 126 -22.81 -26.14 25.04
CA GLY A 126 -22.08 -26.52 26.25
C GLY A 126 -20.57 -26.68 26.06
N ARG A 127 -20.04 -26.34 24.88
CA ARG A 127 -18.62 -26.26 24.56
C ARG A 127 -18.26 -24.84 24.11
N ILE A 128 -16.97 -24.60 23.91
CA ILE A 128 -16.43 -23.34 23.39
C ILE A 128 -15.91 -23.59 21.97
N CYS A 129 -16.49 -22.90 20.99
CA CYS A 129 -15.94 -22.80 19.64
C CYS A 129 -14.90 -21.70 19.59
N TYR A 130 -13.81 -21.94 18.89
CA TYR A 130 -12.81 -20.91 18.58
C TYR A 130 -12.65 -20.79 17.08
N ARG A 131 -12.41 -19.56 16.61
CA ARG A 131 -11.93 -19.31 15.26
C ARG A 131 -10.81 -18.27 15.25
N VAL A 132 -9.85 -18.45 14.35
CA VAL A 132 -8.85 -17.45 14.00
C VAL A 132 -9.27 -16.79 12.70
N VAL A 133 -9.17 -15.47 12.64
CA VAL A 133 -9.41 -14.69 11.43
C VAL A 133 -8.37 -13.60 11.27
N ASP A 134 -8.10 -13.24 10.02
CA ASP A 134 -7.26 -12.13 9.61
C ASP A 134 -8.10 -11.09 8.86
N GLU A 135 -7.43 -10.04 8.37
CA GLU A 135 -8.01 -9.01 7.50
C GLU A 135 -8.11 -9.41 6.02
N TYR A 136 -7.69 -10.62 5.68
CA TYR A 136 -7.54 -11.10 4.30
C TYR A 136 -8.41 -12.33 4.01
N GLU A 137 -9.60 -12.39 4.62
CA GLU A 137 -10.58 -13.47 4.41
C GLU A 137 -10.03 -14.90 4.63
N GLY A 138 -8.97 -15.03 5.43
CA GLY A 138 -8.30 -16.29 5.74
C GLY A 138 -7.12 -16.64 4.84
N ASP A 139 -6.78 -15.80 3.86
CA ASP A 139 -5.70 -16.07 2.90
C ASP A 139 -4.31 -16.15 3.55
N THR A 140 -4.11 -15.53 4.71
CA THR A 140 -2.85 -15.61 5.44
C THR A 140 -2.84 -16.73 6.50
N LEU A 141 -3.97 -17.44 6.63
CA LEU A 141 -4.15 -18.49 7.63
C LEU A 141 -3.83 -19.88 7.04
N THR A 142 -3.50 -20.80 7.93
CA THR A 142 -3.38 -22.22 7.60
C THR A 142 -4.76 -22.89 7.55
N GLU A 143 -4.84 -24.18 7.20
CA GLU A 143 -6.14 -24.88 7.13
C GLU A 143 -6.81 -25.08 8.50
N LEU A 144 -6.06 -24.98 9.60
CA LEU A 144 -6.54 -25.25 10.97
C LEU A 144 -6.87 -23.95 11.71
N THR A 145 -7.94 -23.28 11.30
CA THR A 145 -8.39 -22.01 11.88
C THR A 145 -9.49 -22.15 12.93
N THR A 146 -10.01 -23.35 13.17
CA THR A 146 -11.11 -23.58 14.13
C THR A 146 -10.80 -24.72 15.09
N MET A 147 -11.29 -24.60 16.32
CA MET A 147 -11.19 -25.68 17.32
C MET A 147 -12.34 -25.63 18.34
N MET A 148 -12.45 -26.69 19.15
CA MET A 148 -13.45 -26.83 20.21
C MET A 148 -12.81 -27.25 21.52
N SER A 149 -13.31 -26.75 22.65
CA SER A 149 -12.94 -27.24 23.97
C SER A 149 -14.12 -27.21 24.95
N ASP A 150 -14.04 -27.96 26.05
CA ASP A 150 -15.07 -27.98 27.09
C ASP A 150 -14.87 -26.87 28.13
N GLU A 151 -13.64 -26.34 28.20
CA GLU A 151 -13.21 -25.28 29.12
C GLU A 151 -12.27 -24.31 28.38
N PRO A 152 -12.11 -23.06 28.85
CA PRO A 152 -11.16 -22.10 28.29
C PRO A 152 -9.76 -22.70 28.07
N LEU A 153 -9.10 -22.36 26.97
CA LEU A 153 -7.74 -22.85 26.69
C LEU A 153 -6.75 -22.37 27.77
N THR A 154 -5.72 -23.17 28.06
CA THR A 154 -4.56 -22.63 28.79
C THR A 154 -3.81 -21.62 27.93
N LEU A 155 -2.95 -20.79 28.53
CA LEU A 155 -2.11 -19.85 27.81
C LEU A 155 -1.28 -20.55 26.70
N SER A 156 -0.70 -21.72 27.00
CA SER A 156 0.03 -22.49 25.98
C SER A 156 -0.91 -22.96 24.87
N GLN A 157 -2.06 -23.57 25.22
CA GLN A 157 -3.00 -24.10 24.22
C GLN A 157 -3.52 -23.01 23.29
N LEU A 158 -3.87 -21.83 23.82
CA LEU A 158 -4.29 -20.69 23.00
C LEU A 158 -3.17 -20.24 22.08
N THR A 159 -1.96 -20.07 22.61
CA THR A 159 -0.83 -19.55 21.82
C THR A 159 -0.42 -20.54 20.73
N ASP A 160 -0.41 -21.84 21.04
CA ASP A 160 -0.15 -22.90 20.06
C ASP A 160 -1.23 -22.92 18.98
N PHE A 161 -2.51 -22.87 19.34
CA PHE A 161 -3.60 -22.78 18.38
C PHE A 161 -3.45 -21.56 17.47
N PHE A 162 -3.18 -20.39 18.07
CA PHE A 162 -3.10 -19.13 17.35
C PHE A 162 -1.91 -19.11 16.38
N LEU A 163 -0.70 -19.47 16.84
CA LEU A 163 0.51 -19.46 16.01
C LEU A 163 0.56 -20.59 14.98
N ASN A 164 -0.20 -21.67 15.18
CA ASN A 164 -0.41 -22.69 14.14
C ASN A 164 -1.42 -22.22 13.08
N ALA A 165 -2.46 -21.51 13.47
CA ALA A 165 -3.45 -20.96 12.55
C ALA A 165 -2.88 -19.81 11.71
N TRP A 166 -2.02 -18.98 12.30
CA TRP A 166 -1.34 -17.89 11.61
C TRP A 166 0.17 -17.94 11.88
N PRO A 167 1.01 -18.29 10.88
CA PRO A 167 2.41 -18.63 11.08
C PRO A 167 3.28 -17.38 11.26
N LEU A 168 3.16 -16.74 12.43
CA LEU A 168 3.84 -15.48 12.78
C LEU A 168 5.34 -15.51 12.49
N VAL A 169 6.03 -16.60 12.84
CA VAL A 169 7.49 -16.70 12.63
C VAL A 169 7.84 -16.63 11.15
N SER A 170 7.10 -17.34 10.29
CA SER A 170 7.30 -17.28 8.83
C SER A 170 6.96 -15.90 8.26
N VAL A 171 5.95 -15.23 8.81
CA VAL A 171 5.66 -13.83 8.45
C VAL A 171 6.85 -12.94 8.81
N LEU A 172 7.40 -13.07 10.01
CA LEU A 172 8.56 -12.29 10.43
C LEU A 172 9.82 -12.63 9.62
N GLU A 173 10.06 -13.89 9.28
CA GLU A 173 11.24 -14.32 8.52
C GLU A 173 11.28 -13.66 7.15
N VAL A 174 10.13 -13.61 6.47
CA VAL A 174 9.99 -12.97 5.15
C VAL A 174 10.21 -11.46 5.22
N ASN A 175 10.03 -10.83 6.38
CA ASN A 175 10.12 -9.37 6.55
C ASN A 175 11.40 -8.91 7.26
N PHE A 176 12.25 -9.80 7.76
CA PHE A 176 13.41 -9.40 8.58
C PHE A 176 14.66 -10.25 8.38
N GLU A 177 14.63 -11.33 7.58
CA GLU A 177 15.80 -12.11 7.12
C GLU A 177 16.91 -12.36 8.19
N GLY A 178 16.53 -12.65 9.44
CA GLY A 178 17.46 -12.91 10.55
C GLY A 178 17.67 -11.73 11.54
N ASP A 179 17.13 -10.55 11.27
CA ASP A 179 17.04 -9.42 12.22
C ASP A 179 15.97 -9.68 13.29
N LEU A 180 16.38 -10.38 14.35
CA LEU A 180 15.51 -10.71 15.48
C LEU A 180 14.98 -9.46 16.21
N ASP A 181 15.79 -8.41 16.33
CA ASP A 181 15.41 -7.19 17.06
C ASP A 181 14.33 -6.43 16.27
N GLY A 182 14.51 -6.31 14.96
CA GLY A 182 13.49 -5.79 14.04
C GLY A 182 12.20 -6.61 14.11
N ALA A 183 12.31 -7.94 14.04
CA ALA A 183 11.18 -8.86 14.11
C ALA A 183 10.39 -8.73 15.43
N LEU A 184 11.07 -8.61 16.58
CA LEU A 184 10.42 -8.39 17.87
C LEU A 184 9.76 -7.01 17.96
N GLY A 185 10.30 -5.99 17.28
CA GLY A 185 9.69 -4.67 17.17
C GLY A 185 8.45 -4.62 16.26
N PHE A 186 8.27 -5.62 15.39
CA PHE A 186 7.26 -5.61 14.34
C PHE A 186 5.89 -6.14 14.75
N PHE A 187 5.73 -6.70 15.94
CA PHE A 187 4.43 -7.19 16.37
C PHE A 187 4.16 -6.96 17.86
N ARG A 188 2.88 -7.03 18.19
CA ARG A 188 2.38 -7.04 19.56
C ARG A 188 1.19 -7.97 19.69
N ALA A 189 1.22 -8.87 20.67
CA ALA A 189 0.03 -9.65 21.02
C ALA A 189 -0.73 -8.98 22.18
N GLU A 190 -2.05 -9.00 22.13
CA GLU A 190 -2.91 -8.39 23.14
C GLU A 190 -4.03 -9.36 23.52
N SER A 191 -4.37 -9.39 24.81
CA SER A 191 -5.51 -10.15 25.32
C SER A 191 -5.99 -9.58 26.65
N ASP A 192 -7.31 -9.43 26.78
CA ASP A 192 -7.95 -9.08 28.06
C ASP A 192 -8.03 -10.28 29.02
N PHE A 193 -7.78 -11.50 28.52
CA PHE A 193 -7.90 -12.75 29.28
C PHE A 193 -6.56 -13.37 29.63
N TYR A 194 -5.52 -13.12 28.83
CA TYR A 194 -4.19 -13.75 28.94
C TYR A 194 -3.09 -12.69 29.11
N PRO A 195 -2.72 -12.34 30.35
CA PRO A 195 -1.78 -11.26 30.62
C PRO A 195 -0.38 -11.45 30.01
N ASP A 196 0.08 -12.69 29.86
CA ASP A 196 1.43 -13.03 29.37
C ASP A 196 1.45 -13.48 27.90
N ILE A 197 0.38 -13.26 27.12
CA ILE A 197 0.31 -13.69 25.72
C ILE A 197 1.43 -13.08 24.85
N ASP A 198 1.67 -11.77 24.97
CA ASP A 198 2.74 -11.07 24.23
C ASP A 198 4.12 -11.64 24.54
N ARG A 199 4.40 -11.86 25.83
CA ARG A 199 5.67 -12.43 26.28
C ARG A 199 5.86 -13.84 25.75
N LEU A 200 4.81 -14.65 25.74
CA LEU A 200 4.90 -16.01 25.22
C LEU A 200 5.12 -16.01 23.70
N CYS A 201 4.42 -15.16 22.93
CA CYS A 201 4.65 -14.99 21.50
C CYS A 201 6.09 -14.55 21.22
N ARG A 202 6.62 -13.54 21.93
CA ARG A 202 8.03 -13.10 21.81
C ARG A 202 9.00 -14.25 22.09
N ARG A 203 8.77 -15.02 23.16
CA ARG A 203 9.59 -16.19 23.49
C ARG A 203 9.56 -17.24 22.38
N ARG A 204 8.40 -17.49 21.77
CA ARG A 204 8.29 -18.42 20.63
C ARG A 204 9.00 -17.90 19.39
N VAL A 205 8.95 -16.60 19.11
CA VAL A 205 9.73 -15.98 18.02
C VAL A 205 11.22 -16.17 18.28
N VAL A 206 11.74 -15.76 19.44
CA VAL A 206 13.17 -15.93 19.81
C VAL A 206 13.64 -17.39 19.66
N GLN A 207 12.78 -18.36 19.99
CA GLN A 207 13.14 -19.78 19.92
C GLN A 207 13.18 -20.35 18.48
N ASN A 208 12.42 -19.77 17.55
CA ASN A 208 12.19 -20.35 16.23
C ASN A 208 12.67 -19.46 15.08
N PHE A 209 13.02 -18.19 15.36
CA PHE A 209 13.52 -17.27 14.35
C PHE A 209 14.96 -17.67 13.94
N PRO A 210 15.26 -17.76 12.65
CA PRO A 210 16.56 -18.19 12.16
C PRO A 210 17.63 -17.16 12.51
N ALA A 211 18.81 -17.64 12.90
CA ALA A 211 19.98 -16.77 13.06
C ALA A 211 20.43 -16.27 11.68
N ALA A 212 20.91 -15.02 11.62
CA ALA A 212 21.54 -14.48 10.42
C ALA A 212 22.63 -15.43 9.91
N GLN A 213 22.60 -15.74 8.61
CA GLN A 213 23.72 -16.43 7.96
C GLN A 213 24.81 -15.39 7.73
N ASP A 214 25.98 -15.58 8.37
CA ASP A 214 27.18 -14.81 8.05
C ASP A 214 27.63 -15.17 6.62
N GLU A 215 27.10 -14.48 5.62
CA GLU A 215 27.77 -14.41 4.32
C GLU A 215 29.00 -13.50 4.48
N ALA A 216 30.14 -14.15 4.66
CA ALA A 216 31.44 -13.51 4.57
C ALA A 216 31.68 -13.07 3.11
N ASP A 217 31.29 -11.86 2.77
CA ASP A 217 31.83 -11.14 1.61
C ASP A 217 32.98 -10.24 2.07
N ASP A 218 34.18 -10.76 1.82
CA ASP A 218 35.45 -10.07 1.74
C ASP A 218 35.46 -9.26 0.43
N ASP A 219 35.24 -7.95 0.52
CA ASP A 219 36.00 -6.96 -0.25
C ASP A 219 35.70 -5.55 0.27
N THR A 220 36.68 -5.01 0.98
CA THR A 220 36.80 -3.61 1.37
C THR A 220 37.02 -2.70 0.16
N GLU A 221 36.36 -1.54 0.13
CA GLU A 221 37.05 -0.25 -0.05
C GLU A 221 36.20 0.91 0.49
N HIS A 222 36.79 1.67 1.41
CA HIS A 222 36.29 2.91 1.97
C HIS A 222 36.43 4.04 0.95
N GLU A 223 35.40 4.88 0.79
CA GLU A 223 35.59 6.33 0.66
C GLU A 223 34.46 7.08 1.38
N GLU A 224 34.76 7.59 2.58
CA GLU A 224 34.10 8.77 3.11
C GLU A 224 34.58 9.98 2.30
N GLU A 225 33.68 10.70 1.63
CA GLU A 225 33.90 12.13 1.36
C GLU A 225 32.71 12.99 1.81
N ASN A 226 32.99 13.73 2.87
CA ASN A 226 32.41 15.00 3.24
C ASN A 226 31.85 15.82 2.07
N LEU A 227 30.53 16.03 2.07
CA LEU A 227 29.91 17.21 1.44
C LEU A 227 28.91 17.88 2.38
N PHE A 228 29.34 18.20 3.60
CA PHE A 228 28.53 19.00 4.53
C PHE A 228 29.31 20.21 5.03
N ALA A 229 29.21 21.31 4.27
CA ALA A 229 29.50 22.64 4.75
C ALA A 229 28.61 23.68 4.04
N PHE A 230 27.53 24.06 4.74
CA PHE A 230 26.95 25.40 4.85
C PHE A 230 26.33 26.09 3.61
N HIS A 231 25.00 26.29 3.58
CA HIS A 231 24.32 27.48 4.14
C HIS A 231 22.79 27.49 3.94
N ASN A 232 22.11 27.89 5.02
CA ASN A 232 20.85 28.64 5.17
C ASN A 232 19.48 28.09 4.72
N ALA A 233 18.70 27.79 5.77
CA ALA A 233 17.40 28.37 6.11
C ALA A 233 16.20 28.12 5.19
N ASP A 234 15.28 27.34 5.76
CA ASP A 234 13.90 27.80 5.93
C ASP A 234 13.05 27.90 4.66
N ASP A 235 12.93 26.77 3.95
CA ASP A 235 11.67 26.47 3.32
C ASP A 235 11.17 25.11 3.80
N SER A 236 10.30 25.13 4.81
CA SER A 236 9.57 23.93 5.25
C SER A 236 8.79 23.28 4.09
N SER A 237 8.54 24.03 3.02
CA SER A 237 7.67 23.67 1.92
C SER A 237 8.31 24.06 0.57
N PRO A 238 9.32 23.31 0.06
CA PRO A 238 10.05 23.67 -1.16
C PRO A 238 9.09 23.98 -2.32
N LEU A 239 9.26 25.16 -2.94
CA LEU A 239 8.38 25.66 -4.01
C LEU A 239 6.89 25.74 -3.60
N GLY A 240 6.61 25.94 -2.30
CA GLY A 240 5.27 25.94 -1.74
C GLY A 240 4.62 24.55 -1.62
N VAL A 241 5.38 23.47 -1.79
CA VAL A 241 4.89 22.08 -1.63
C VAL A 241 5.16 21.63 -0.19
N PRO A 242 4.13 21.31 0.62
CA PRO A 242 4.31 20.93 2.03
C PRO A 242 4.76 19.47 2.17
N ILE A 243 5.93 19.14 1.62
CA ILE A 243 6.48 17.77 1.60
C ILE A 243 6.74 17.21 3.01
N ASN A 244 6.87 18.06 4.03
CA ASN A 244 6.98 17.60 5.42
C ASN A 244 5.69 16.90 5.91
N ASP A 245 4.53 17.19 5.32
CA ASP A 245 3.31 16.42 5.60
C ASP A 245 3.52 14.95 5.21
N LEU A 246 4.20 14.67 4.10
CA LEU A 246 4.52 13.31 3.69
C LEU A 246 5.50 12.63 4.66
N LEU A 247 6.46 13.36 5.21
CA LEU A 247 7.34 12.83 6.26
C LEU A 247 6.54 12.41 7.50
N LEU A 248 5.58 13.23 7.93
CA LEU A 248 4.70 12.90 9.05
C LEU A 248 3.83 11.67 8.74
N MET A 249 3.32 11.58 7.52
CA MET A 249 2.56 10.43 7.02
C MET A 249 3.38 9.15 6.87
N LEU A 250 4.70 9.23 6.73
CA LEU A 250 5.54 8.03 6.69
C LEU A 250 6.01 7.60 8.08
N THR A 251 5.91 8.48 9.08
CA THR A 251 6.45 8.25 10.43
C THR A 251 5.93 6.98 11.13
N PRO A 252 4.62 6.66 11.09
CA PRO A 252 4.11 5.45 11.75
C PRO A 252 4.10 4.22 10.81
N THR A 253 4.77 4.30 9.67
CA THR A 253 4.95 3.18 8.74
C THR A 253 6.29 2.49 8.98
N SER A 254 6.55 1.34 8.33
CA SER A 254 7.88 0.72 8.35
C SER A 254 8.93 1.54 7.58
N ILE A 255 8.52 2.55 6.81
CA ILE A 255 9.39 3.35 5.95
C ILE A 255 10.08 4.44 6.77
N ARG A 256 11.42 4.37 6.85
CA ARG A 256 12.23 5.38 7.54
C ARG A 256 12.53 6.54 6.61
N ALA A 257 11.78 7.63 6.75
CA ALA A 257 11.95 8.84 5.93
C ALA A 257 12.80 9.92 6.62
N THR A 258 13.65 10.60 5.85
CA THR A 258 14.49 11.73 6.32
C THR A 258 14.51 12.86 5.31
N ARG A 259 14.61 14.11 5.78
CA ARG A 259 14.64 15.31 4.92
C ARG A 259 16.07 15.63 4.49
N LEU A 260 16.26 15.87 3.19
CA LEU A 260 17.51 16.35 2.60
C LEU A 260 17.24 17.44 1.55
N GLY A 261 17.44 18.71 1.90
CA GLY A 261 17.30 19.84 0.97
C GLY A 261 15.87 20.04 0.47
N ASN A 262 15.59 19.75 -0.80
CA ASN A 262 14.27 19.74 -1.47
C ASN A 262 13.70 18.31 -1.66
N ALA A 263 14.39 17.28 -1.15
CA ALA A 263 13.94 15.90 -1.19
C ALA A 263 13.64 15.24 0.18
N LEU A 264 12.78 14.24 0.20
CA LEU A 264 12.71 13.22 1.23
C LEU A 264 13.42 11.95 0.73
N ILE A 265 14.21 11.35 1.61
CA ILE A 265 14.82 10.04 1.40
C ILE A 265 14.03 9.04 2.25
N ALA A 266 13.18 8.26 1.61
CA ALA A 266 12.35 7.23 2.22
C ALA A 266 13.04 5.87 2.06
N ARG A 267 13.49 5.28 3.16
CA ARG A 267 14.21 4.00 3.17
C ARG A 267 13.24 2.88 3.54
N HIS A 268 13.07 1.94 2.61
CA HIS A 268 12.54 0.61 2.86
C HIS A 268 13.69 -0.34 3.21
N GLU A 269 13.36 -1.56 3.62
CA GLU A 269 14.36 -2.60 3.93
C GLU A 269 15.28 -2.89 2.73
N HIS A 270 14.72 -3.00 1.53
CA HIS A 270 15.45 -3.45 0.33
C HIS A 270 15.70 -2.35 -0.72
N TYR A 271 15.13 -1.16 -0.55
CA TYR A 271 15.24 -0.08 -1.54
C TYR A 271 15.07 1.30 -0.91
N THR A 272 15.55 2.32 -1.61
CA THR A 272 15.41 3.72 -1.21
C THR A 272 14.69 4.51 -2.28
N ILE A 273 13.70 5.28 -1.84
CA ILE A 273 12.95 6.20 -2.69
C ILE A 273 13.44 7.62 -2.41
N ARG A 274 13.90 8.31 -3.44
CA ARG A 274 14.12 9.76 -3.42
C ARG A 274 12.87 10.47 -3.91
N ILE A 275 12.23 11.24 -3.04
CA ILE A 275 11.04 12.03 -3.34
C ILE A 275 11.46 13.49 -3.38
N GLU A 276 11.57 14.06 -4.56
CA GLU A 276 12.15 15.40 -4.75
C GLU A 276 11.15 16.37 -5.34
N VAL A 277 11.13 17.60 -4.80
CA VAL A 277 10.37 18.72 -5.36
C VAL A 277 11.29 19.54 -6.26
N VAL A 278 10.95 19.62 -7.54
CA VAL A 278 11.72 20.34 -8.56
C VAL A 278 10.88 21.40 -9.26
N PRO A 279 11.49 22.48 -9.77
CA PRO A 279 10.78 23.45 -10.59
C PRO A 279 10.33 22.79 -11.92
N PRO A 280 9.19 23.22 -12.49
CA PRO A 280 8.80 22.77 -13.82
C PRO A 280 9.76 23.31 -14.88
N GLU A 281 9.87 22.60 -16.01
CA GLU A 281 10.66 23.06 -17.16
C GLU A 281 10.05 24.31 -17.81
N SER A 282 8.74 24.48 -17.69
CA SER A 282 8.02 25.69 -18.10
C SER A 282 6.92 25.96 -17.09
N ARG A 283 6.91 27.18 -16.52
CA ARG A 283 5.91 27.59 -15.53
C ARG A 283 4.53 27.76 -16.17
N GLU A 284 4.48 28.33 -17.36
CA GLU A 284 3.22 28.57 -18.09
C GLU A 284 2.81 27.33 -18.87
N SER A 285 1.53 26.98 -18.78
CA SER A 285 0.95 25.76 -19.33
C SER A 285 -0.48 26.02 -19.81
N VAL A 286 -0.99 25.15 -20.70
CA VAL A 286 -2.39 25.23 -21.18
C VAL A 286 -3.39 24.99 -20.03
N ASN A 287 -2.97 24.25 -18.99
CA ASN A 287 -3.77 23.89 -17.83
C ASN A 287 -3.64 24.90 -16.67
N GLY A 288 -2.79 25.92 -16.81
CA GLY A 288 -2.52 26.93 -15.79
C GLY A 288 -1.05 26.99 -15.39
N ALA A 289 -0.71 27.91 -14.47
CA ALA A 289 0.66 28.03 -13.99
C ALA A 289 1.05 26.82 -13.12
N ILE A 290 2.19 26.20 -13.41
CA ILE A 290 2.73 25.07 -12.65
C ILE A 290 3.59 25.60 -11.51
N ARG A 291 3.23 25.21 -10.28
CA ARG A 291 3.97 25.54 -9.06
C ARG A 291 5.24 24.71 -8.94
N ALA A 292 5.11 23.39 -9.05
CA ALA A 292 6.19 22.45 -8.84
C ALA A 292 5.90 21.09 -9.48
N VAL A 293 6.94 20.27 -9.62
CA VAL A 293 6.82 18.86 -9.97
C VAL A 293 7.45 18.03 -8.85
N VAL A 294 6.72 17.04 -8.33
CA VAL A 294 7.26 16.05 -7.40
C VAL A 294 7.68 14.82 -8.20
N ARG A 295 8.93 14.37 -8.03
CA ARG A 295 9.46 13.15 -8.63
C ARG A 295 9.78 12.14 -7.54
N MET A 296 9.30 10.92 -7.70
CA MET A 296 9.64 9.78 -6.86
C MET A 296 10.50 8.85 -7.69
N VAL A 297 11.74 8.63 -7.27
CA VAL A 297 12.70 7.79 -7.98
C VAL A 297 13.25 6.75 -7.03
N THR A 298 13.11 5.49 -7.40
CA THR A 298 13.66 4.35 -6.67
C THR A 298 14.75 3.72 -7.52
N GLU A 299 15.96 3.62 -6.95
CA GLU A 299 17.02 2.84 -7.57
C GLU A 299 16.77 1.35 -7.32
N LEU A 300 16.91 0.55 -8.38
CA LEU A 300 16.79 -0.89 -8.25
C LEU A 300 18.07 -1.47 -7.63
N PRO A 301 17.97 -2.51 -6.79
CA PRO A 301 19.12 -3.29 -6.35
C PRO A 301 19.98 -3.76 -7.53
N LYS A 302 21.31 -3.79 -7.35
CA LYS A 302 22.26 -4.14 -8.43
C LYS A 302 21.94 -5.46 -9.16
N PRO A 303 21.57 -6.57 -8.48
CA PRO A 303 21.21 -7.81 -9.17
C PRO A 303 20.02 -7.64 -10.13
N LEU A 304 19.06 -6.78 -9.78
CA LEU A 304 17.96 -6.45 -10.66
C LEU A 304 18.42 -5.56 -11.80
N VAL A 305 19.25 -4.54 -11.56
CA VAL A 305 19.79 -3.70 -12.66
C VAL A 305 20.51 -4.55 -13.70
N ASP A 306 21.33 -5.52 -13.26
CA ASP A 306 22.08 -6.42 -14.14
C ASP A 306 21.15 -7.31 -14.99
N LEU A 307 19.99 -7.69 -14.46
CA LEU A 307 18.96 -8.42 -15.20
C LEU A 307 18.45 -7.64 -16.44
N PHE A 308 18.37 -6.31 -16.35
CA PHE A 308 17.90 -5.46 -17.46
C PHE A 308 18.98 -5.15 -18.50
N GLN A 309 20.25 -5.42 -18.23
CA GLN A 309 21.36 -4.97 -19.08
C GLN A 309 21.26 -5.56 -20.50
N GLY A 310 21.15 -4.69 -21.51
CA GLY A 310 20.97 -5.05 -22.91
C GLY A 310 19.57 -5.56 -23.30
N LYS A 311 18.61 -5.55 -22.35
CA LYS A 311 17.20 -5.94 -22.53
C LYS A 311 16.24 -4.96 -21.85
N GLU A 312 16.66 -3.71 -21.66
CA GLU A 312 15.97 -2.71 -20.85
C GLU A 312 14.53 -2.52 -21.34
N ALA A 313 14.35 -2.34 -22.65
CA ALA A 313 13.04 -2.14 -23.26
C ALA A 313 12.13 -3.37 -23.14
N GLU A 314 12.70 -4.56 -23.38
CA GLU A 314 11.95 -5.82 -23.39
C GLU A 314 11.41 -6.16 -21.99
N LEU A 315 12.29 -6.14 -20.99
CA LEU A 315 11.93 -6.49 -19.62
C LEU A 315 11.10 -5.39 -18.96
N SER A 316 11.41 -4.10 -19.19
CA SER A 316 10.60 -3.01 -18.63
C SER A 316 9.18 -3.06 -19.17
N ALA A 317 9.02 -3.29 -20.48
CA ALA A 317 7.70 -3.44 -21.10
C ALA A 317 6.91 -4.62 -20.51
N ALA A 318 7.57 -5.74 -20.22
CA ALA A 318 6.93 -6.91 -19.62
C ALA A 318 6.51 -6.64 -18.16
N PHE A 319 7.42 -6.12 -17.33
CA PHE A 319 7.15 -5.93 -15.91
C PHE A 319 6.30 -4.68 -15.60
N ASN A 320 6.25 -3.70 -16.50
CA ASN A 320 5.28 -2.60 -16.41
C ASN A 320 3.82 -3.05 -16.57
N ALA A 321 3.56 -4.27 -17.02
CA ALA A 321 2.21 -4.84 -16.95
C ALA A 321 1.74 -5.08 -15.49
N PHE A 322 2.67 -5.10 -14.53
CA PHE A 322 2.41 -5.13 -13.09
C PHE A 322 2.50 -3.74 -12.45
N ALA A 323 2.46 -2.67 -13.24
CA ALA A 323 2.53 -1.32 -12.71
C ALA A 323 1.28 -0.99 -11.88
N ALA A 324 1.50 -0.54 -10.65
CA ALA A 324 0.48 0.11 -9.84
C ALA A 324 0.60 1.63 -9.95
N LEU A 325 1.39 2.24 -9.07
CA LEU A 325 1.58 3.69 -8.98
C LEU A 325 2.96 4.15 -9.47
N GLY A 326 3.74 3.29 -10.11
CA GLY A 326 5.05 3.62 -10.66
C GLY A 326 5.38 2.82 -11.91
N ALA A 327 6.39 3.29 -12.65
CA ALA A 327 6.85 2.69 -13.90
C ALA A 327 8.34 2.36 -13.86
N LEU A 328 8.71 1.23 -14.45
CA LEU A 328 10.08 1.03 -14.94
C LEU A 328 10.33 1.96 -16.12
N TYR A 329 11.36 2.79 -15.96
CA TYR A 329 11.86 3.69 -16.99
C TYR A 329 13.39 3.61 -17.02
N SER A 330 14.01 4.04 -18.12
CA SER A 330 15.45 4.03 -18.31
C SER A 330 15.99 5.46 -18.41
N ASP A 331 16.84 5.84 -17.47
CA ASP A 331 17.57 7.11 -17.53
C ASP A 331 19.07 6.80 -17.70
N LYS A 332 19.61 7.25 -18.84
CA LYS A 332 21.00 7.02 -19.27
C LYS A 332 21.42 5.54 -19.24
N GLY A 333 20.50 4.64 -19.59
CA GLY A 333 20.74 3.19 -19.64
C GLY A 333 20.57 2.48 -18.29
N ILE A 334 20.27 3.20 -17.21
CA ILE A 334 20.00 2.61 -15.89
C ILE A 334 18.49 2.55 -15.69
N VAL A 335 17.97 1.34 -15.47
CA VAL A 335 16.54 1.12 -15.19
C VAL A 335 16.23 1.48 -13.73
N ARG A 336 15.17 2.24 -13.54
CA ARG A 336 14.68 2.71 -12.24
C ARG A 336 13.15 2.61 -12.18
N ILE A 337 12.59 2.66 -10.98
CA ILE A 337 11.15 2.83 -10.80
C ILE A 337 10.88 4.31 -10.54
N GLY A 338 9.93 4.89 -11.28
CA GLY A 338 9.62 6.31 -11.25
C GLY A 338 8.13 6.58 -11.14
N SER A 339 7.79 7.65 -10.42
CA SER A 339 6.46 8.27 -10.42
C SER A 339 6.60 9.79 -10.40
N ARG A 340 5.57 10.50 -10.88
CA ARG A 340 5.62 11.96 -11.00
C ARG A 340 4.26 12.61 -10.74
N LEU A 341 4.27 13.76 -10.07
CA LEU A 341 3.09 14.59 -9.84
C LEU A 341 3.37 16.05 -10.26
N THR A 342 2.56 16.60 -11.16
CA THR A 342 2.51 18.05 -11.44
C THR A 342 1.60 18.71 -10.40
N ILE A 343 2.00 19.86 -9.86
CA ILE A 343 1.18 20.66 -8.94
C ILE A 343 0.99 22.04 -9.55
N TYR A 344 -0.26 22.44 -9.77
CA TYR A 344 -0.58 23.78 -10.31
C TYR A 344 -0.72 24.82 -9.20
N GLU A 345 -0.52 26.10 -9.53
CA GLU A 345 -0.59 27.21 -8.56
C GLU A 345 -1.98 27.43 -7.99
N GLU A 346 -3.02 27.19 -8.78
CA GLU A 346 -4.43 27.37 -8.39
C GLU A 346 -5.04 26.12 -7.74
N GLU A 347 -4.29 25.03 -7.67
CA GLU A 347 -4.78 23.73 -7.19
C GLU A 347 -4.70 23.62 -5.66
N ASP A 348 -5.84 23.32 -5.03
CA ASP A 348 -5.96 23.09 -3.58
C ASP A 348 -6.39 21.65 -3.28
N ALA A 349 -5.65 20.69 -3.84
CA ALA A 349 -5.91 19.25 -3.69
C ALA A 349 -4.83 18.53 -2.87
N TRP A 350 -3.96 19.27 -2.16
CA TRP A 350 -2.80 18.67 -1.49
C TRP A 350 -3.21 17.60 -0.48
N ARG A 351 -4.10 17.93 0.46
CA ARG A 351 -4.47 17.03 1.55
C ARG A 351 -5.41 15.89 1.12
N THR A 352 -6.27 16.16 0.14
CA THR A 352 -7.35 15.25 -0.26
C THR A 352 -6.91 14.25 -1.34
N LEU A 353 -5.94 14.62 -2.18
CA LEU A 353 -5.53 13.81 -3.33
C LEU A 353 -4.01 13.61 -3.39
N HIS A 354 -3.22 14.69 -3.42
CA HIS A 354 -1.78 14.59 -3.70
C HIS A 354 -1.00 13.88 -2.61
N LEU A 355 -1.22 14.25 -1.35
CA LEU A 355 -0.51 13.68 -0.22
C LEU A 355 -0.80 12.18 -0.06
N PRO A 356 -2.08 11.71 -0.08
CA PRO A 356 -2.37 10.29 -0.12
C PRO A 356 -1.74 9.57 -1.32
N LEU A 357 -1.77 10.16 -2.52
CA LEU A 357 -1.15 9.57 -3.72
C LEU A 357 0.35 9.37 -3.55
N LEU A 358 1.07 10.40 -3.11
CA LEU A 358 2.51 10.31 -2.86
C LEU A 358 2.83 9.29 -1.77
N MET A 359 2.00 9.21 -0.72
CA MET A 359 2.16 8.23 0.35
C MET A 359 1.97 6.80 -0.16
N TYR A 360 0.84 6.49 -0.81
CA TYR A 360 0.59 5.15 -1.35
C TYR A 360 1.58 4.78 -2.46
N THR A 361 2.09 5.77 -3.20
CA THR A 361 3.17 5.54 -4.16
C THR A 361 4.45 5.12 -3.45
N ALA A 362 4.81 5.74 -2.33
CA ALA A 362 5.98 5.33 -1.54
C ALA A 362 5.84 3.90 -0.98
N ILE A 363 4.62 3.43 -0.74
CA ILE A 363 4.32 2.12 -0.16
C ILE A 363 4.19 1.03 -1.23
N CYS A 364 3.43 1.29 -2.29
CA CYS A 364 2.93 0.24 -3.18
C CYS A 364 3.63 0.21 -4.55
N SER A 365 4.26 1.30 -4.99
CA SER A 365 4.77 1.38 -6.38
C SER A 365 5.87 0.35 -6.67
N VAL A 366 6.80 0.19 -5.73
CA VAL A 366 7.94 -0.72 -5.86
C VAL A 366 7.49 -2.16 -5.62
N GLU A 367 6.70 -2.40 -4.57
CA GLU A 367 6.14 -3.72 -4.24
C GLU A 367 5.38 -4.33 -5.42
N ALA A 368 4.54 -3.54 -6.12
CA ALA A 368 3.78 -4.04 -7.25
C ALA A 368 4.67 -4.66 -8.34
N ILE A 369 5.72 -3.94 -8.74
CA ILE A 369 6.62 -4.36 -9.81
C ILE A 369 7.55 -5.48 -9.32
N LEU A 370 8.19 -5.32 -8.16
CA LEU A 370 9.13 -6.31 -7.63
C LEU A 370 8.43 -7.62 -7.25
N GLY A 371 7.24 -7.53 -6.66
CA GLY A 371 6.38 -8.68 -6.38
C GLY A 371 5.95 -9.39 -7.67
N GLY A 372 5.56 -8.64 -8.70
CA GLY A 372 5.29 -9.19 -10.04
C GLY A 372 6.49 -9.93 -10.65
N ILE A 373 7.69 -9.34 -10.55
CA ILE A 373 8.95 -9.97 -10.97
C ILE A 373 9.19 -11.27 -10.19
N LYS A 374 9.15 -11.21 -8.86
CA LYS A 374 9.38 -12.34 -7.96
C LYS A 374 8.44 -13.49 -8.31
N ARG A 375 7.13 -13.24 -8.39
CA ARG A 375 6.11 -14.25 -8.72
C ARG A 375 6.29 -14.84 -10.12
N THR A 376 6.76 -14.05 -11.08
CA THR A 376 7.09 -14.55 -12.42
C THR A 376 8.22 -15.59 -12.37
N PHE A 377 9.25 -15.35 -11.57
CA PHE A 377 10.39 -16.27 -11.44
C PHE A 377 10.10 -17.47 -10.52
N THR A 378 9.38 -17.27 -9.42
CA THR A 378 9.07 -18.32 -8.43
C THR A 378 7.84 -19.15 -8.78
N LYS A 379 7.01 -18.69 -9.73
CA LYS A 379 5.70 -19.26 -10.08
C LYS A 379 4.74 -19.34 -8.89
N THR A 380 4.87 -18.42 -7.94
CA THR A 380 3.95 -18.30 -6.80
C THR A 380 2.59 -17.81 -7.27
N ALA A 381 1.51 -18.31 -6.67
CA ALA A 381 0.15 -17.88 -7.00
C ALA A 381 -0.03 -16.36 -6.76
N PRO A 382 -0.88 -15.67 -7.54
CA PRO A 382 -1.28 -14.28 -7.26
C PRO A 382 -1.87 -14.14 -5.85
N ARG A 383 -1.69 -12.98 -5.24
CA ARG A 383 -2.41 -12.62 -4.02
C ARG A 383 -3.91 -12.52 -4.33
N SER A 384 -4.73 -13.16 -3.51
CA SER A 384 -6.19 -13.07 -3.56
C SER A 384 -6.69 -11.83 -2.81
N GLY A 385 -7.98 -11.52 -2.99
CA GLY A 385 -8.64 -10.39 -2.35
C GLY A 385 -9.67 -9.73 -3.27
N ALA A 386 -10.88 -9.54 -2.76
CA ALA A 386 -11.94 -8.84 -3.50
C ALA A 386 -11.68 -7.32 -3.52
N SER A 387 -12.07 -6.68 -4.61
CA SER A 387 -12.07 -5.23 -4.69
C SER A 387 -13.20 -4.64 -3.85
N ILE A 388 -12.93 -3.55 -3.13
CA ILE A 388 -13.96 -2.77 -2.42
C ILE A 388 -14.50 -1.61 -3.28
N TRP A 389 -14.03 -1.49 -4.52
CA TRP A 389 -14.57 -0.56 -5.51
C TRP A 389 -15.92 -1.09 -6.01
N THR A 390 -16.87 -0.18 -6.20
CA THR A 390 -18.29 -0.54 -6.39
C THR A 390 -18.89 0.21 -7.56
N ALA A 391 -20.05 -0.27 -8.03
CA ALA A 391 -20.88 0.42 -9.03
C ALA A 391 -21.11 1.91 -8.73
N GLY A 392 -21.19 2.30 -7.44
CA GLY A 392 -21.34 3.71 -7.06
C GLY A 392 -20.14 4.58 -7.43
N HIS A 393 -18.92 4.04 -7.37
CA HIS A 393 -17.71 4.74 -7.80
C HIS A 393 -17.69 4.89 -9.34
N PHE A 394 -18.10 3.87 -10.07
CA PHE A 394 -18.20 3.93 -11.55
C PHE A 394 -19.28 4.90 -12.01
N GLU A 395 -20.42 4.94 -11.32
CA GLU A 395 -21.47 5.91 -11.61
C GLU A 395 -21.00 7.35 -11.36
N GLN A 396 -20.20 7.56 -10.30
CA GLN A 396 -19.58 8.86 -10.07
C GLN A 396 -18.66 9.26 -11.24
N VAL A 397 -17.78 8.36 -11.70
CA VAL A 397 -16.92 8.64 -12.87
C VAL A 397 -17.76 8.93 -14.12
N ASN A 398 -18.81 8.14 -14.35
CA ASN A 398 -19.74 8.31 -15.47
C ASN A 398 -20.42 9.68 -15.46
N GLN A 399 -20.87 10.18 -14.30
CA GLN A 399 -21.49 11.50 -14.19
C GLN A 399 -20.58 12.65 -14.65
N TYR A 400 -19.27 12.52 -14.49
CA TYR A 400 -18.31 13.53 -14.96
C TYR A 400 -17.97 13.38 -16.45
N LEU A 401 -17.92 12.15 -16.95
CA LEU A 401 -17.41 11.86 -18.29
C LEU A 401 -18.48 11.72 -19.37
N SER A 402 -19.74 11.41 -19.01
CA SER A 402 -20.82 11.16 -19.98
C SER A 402 -21.13 12.36 -20.88
N ASP A 403 -20.83 13.58 -20.41
CA ASP A 403 -21.02 14.81 -21.17
C ASP A 403 -19.90 15.06 -22.20
N ILE A 404 -18.76 14.35 -22.06
CA ILE A 404 -17.52 14.59 -22.81
C ILE A 404 -17.16 13.40 -23.71
N CYS A 405 -17.40 12.17 -23.24
CA CYS A 405 -17.09 10.94 -23.96
C CYS A 405 -18.23 9.91 -23.91
N PHE A 406 -18.17 8.95 -24.82
CA PHE A 406 -19.07 7.80 -24.76
C PHE A 406 -18.65 6.88 -23.61
N CYS A 407 -19.53 6.72 -22.62
CA CYS A 407 -19.29 5.91 -21.42
C CYS A 407 -20.28 4.75 -21.32
N THR A 408 -19.82 3.63 -20.77
CA THR A 408 -20.67 2.52 -20.33
C THR A 408 -20.24 2.07 -18.94
N THR A 409 -21.20 1.73 -18.10
CA THR A 409 -20.95 1.27 -16.72
C THR A 409 -21.60 -0.10 -16.49
N SER A 410 -20.97 -0.90 -15.63
CA SER A 410 -21.50 -2.15 -15.09
C SER A 410 -21.25 -2.19 -13.58
N ASN A 411 -21.56 -3.32 -12.92
CA ASN A 411 -21.33 -3.45 -11.48
C ASN A 411 -19.84 -3.44 -11.09
N LEU A 412 -18.97 -3.94 -11.98
CA LEU A 412 -17.54 -4.16 -11.71
C LEU A 412 -16.64 -3.41 -12.69
N GLU A 413 -17.20 -2.76 -13.72
CA GLU A 413 -16.43 -2.13 -14.77
C GLU A 413 -16.99 -0.76 -15.18
N PHE A 414 -16.09 0.11 -15.60
CA PHE A 414 -16.38 1.35 -16.32
C PHE A 414 -15.55 1.38 -17.60
N ASN A 415 -16.17 1.75 -18.73
CA ASN A 415 -15.47 1.91 -20.01
C ASN A 415 -15.82 3.27 -20.62
N CYS A 416 -14.84 4.00 -21.13
CA CYS A 416 -15.05 5.21 -21.94
C CYS A 416 -14.12 5.23 -23.17
N GLU A 417 -14.61 5.82 -24.26
CA GLU A 417 -13.82 6.09 -25.46
C GLU A 417 -13.46 7.58 -25.57
N PHE A 418 -12.16 7.90 -25.51
CA PHE A 418 -11.65 9.26 -25.67
C PHE A 418 -11.42 9.57 -27.16
N GLY A 419 -12.10 10.60 -27.67
CA GLY A 419 -11.86 11.10 -29.02
C GLY A 419 -10.47 11.74 -29.16
N LEU A 420 -9.68 11.30 -30.15
CA LEU A 420 -8.33 11.81 -30.40
C LEU A 420 -8.28 12.92 -31.48
N SER A 421 -9.43 13.30 -32.03
CA SER A 421 -9.57 14.38 -33.01
C SER A 421 -10.84 15.19 -32.76
N GLU A 422 -10.80 16.49 -33.04
CA GLU A 422 -11.93 17.41 -32.82
C GLU A 422 -13.24 16.86 -33.39
N GLY A 423 -14.30 16.86 -32.57
CA GLY A 423 -15.65 16.43 -32.96
C GLY A 423 -15.88 14.92 -33.03
N THR A 424 -14.92 14.09 -32.59
CA THR A 424 -15.10 12.63 -32.54
C THR A 424 -15.82 12.22 -31.26
N LEU A 425 -17.14 12.10 -31.33
CA LEU A 425 -17.98 11.37 -30.36
C LEU A 425 -18.52 10.15 -31.12
N SER A 426 -17.97 8.95 -30.96
CA SER A 426 -18.52 7.81 -31.69
C SER A 426 -18.55 6.51 -30.90
N ALA A 427 -19.75 5.94 -30.80
CA ALA A 427 -20.06 4.56 -30.45
C ALA A 427 -20.21 3.67 -31.71
N ALA A 428 -19.77 4.15 -32.88
CA ALA A 428 -19.94 3.46 -34.15
C ALA A 428 -18.63 3.42 -34.93
N VAL A 429 -18.24 2.19 -35.26
CA VAL A 429 -17.13 1.77 -36.12
C VAL A 429 -15.78 1.86 -35.44
N TRP A 430 -15.13 0.68 -35.35
CA TRP A 430 -13.70 0.44 -35.17
C TRP A 430 -12.85 1.44 -35.98
N ASN A 431 -12.64 2.62 -35.43
CA ASN A 431 -11.96 3.72 -36.08
C ASN A 431 -10.72 4.01 -35.25
N GLN A 432 -9.55 4.14 -35.88
CA GLN A 432 -8.26 4.40 -35.23
C GLN A 432 -8.17 5.80 -34.58
N LYS A 433 -9.30 6.37 -34.18
CA LYS A 433 -9.48 7.76 -33.74
C LYS A 433 -9.96 7.89 -32.30
N THR A 434 -10.22 6.79 -31.61
CA THR A 434 -10.55 6.79 -30.18
C THR A 434 -9.53 5.96 -29.41
N ALA A 435 -9.21 6.39 -28.19
CA ALA A 435 -8.49 5.57 -27.21
C ALA A 435 -9.51 4.98 -26.23
N LEU A 436 -9.35 3.70 -25.90
CA LEU A 436 -10.25 2.99 -24.99
C LEU A 436 -9.69 3.07 -23.56
N PHE A 437 -10.45 3.62 -22.63
CA PHE A 437 -10.12 3.60 -21.22
C PHE A 437 -11.09 2.72 -20.44
N GLN A 438 -10.54 1.87 -19.57
CA GLN A 438 -11.30 0.92 -18.79
C GLN A 438 -10.85 0.96 -17.33
N MET A 439 -11.80 0.81 -16.43
CA MET A 439 -11.59 0.55 -15.02
C MET A 439 -12.28 -0.75 -14.64
N MET A 440 -11.58 -1.64 -13.95
CA MET A 440 -12.05 -2.98 -13.62
C MET A 440 -11.77 -3.29 -12.15
N ALA A 441 -12.81 -3.64 -11.39
CA ALA A 441 -12.73 -4.04 -9.99
C ALA A 441 -12.59 -5.57 -9.81
N ASP A 442 -12.69 -6.36 -10.89
CA ASP A 442 -12.57 -7.81 -10.86
C ASP A 442 -11.19 -8.34 -11.29
N GLN A 443 -10.25 -7.42 -11.58
CA GLN A 443 -8.87 -7.73 -11.94
C GLN A 443 -7.93 -7.44 -10.75
N PRO A 444 -7.69 -8.41 -9.84
CA PRO A 444 -6.79 -8.21 -8.72
C PRO A 444 -5.34 -8.07 -9.21
N HIS A 445 -4.56 -7.25 -8.51
CA HIS A 445 -3.13 -7.14 -8.77
C HIS A 445 -2.39 -8.35 -8.19
N PRO A 446 -1.45 -8.98 -8.92
CA PRO A 446 -0.78 -10.20 -8.44
C PRO A 446 -0.06 -10.07 -7.09
N GLU A 447 0.44 -8.87 -6.77
CA GLU A 447 1.08 -8.59 -5.47
C GLU A 447 0.16 -7.87 -4.47
N LEU A 448 -0.73 -7.00 -4.95
CA LEU A 448 -1.46 -6.08 -4.07
C LEU A 448 -2.88 -6.56 -3.75
N GLY A 449 -3.35 -7.65 -4.38
CA GLY A 449 -4.69 -8.19 -4.18
C GLY A 449 -5.77 -7.31 -4.79
N GLY A 450 -6.90 -7.16 -4.08
CA GLY A 450 -8.06 -6.41 -4.54
C GLY A 450 -7.83 -4.90 -4.69
N GLY A 451 -8.44 -4.31 -5.72
CA GLY A 451 -8.33 -2.89 -6.01
C GLY A 451 -9.00 -2.51 -7.33
N LEU A 452 -8.58 -1.38 -7.89
CA LEU A 452 -9.07 -0.84 -9.15
C LEU A 452 -7.98 -0.89 -10.19
N PHE A 453 -8.12 -1.78 -11.16
CA PHE A 453 -7.24 -1.84 -12.31
C PHE A 453 -7.72 -0.86 -13.38
N CYS A 454 -6.82 -0.02 -13.87
CA CYS A 454 -7.09 0.98 -14.91
C CYS A 454 -6.20 0.71 -16.12
N ILE A 455 -6.78 0.73 -17.32
CA ILE A 455 -6.04 0.59 -18.57
C ILE A 455 -6.52 1.59 -19.62
N LEU A 456 -5.59 2.33 -20.22
CA LEU A 456 -5.80 3.17 -21.39
C LEU A 456 -5.12 2.52 -22.60
N GLN A 457 -5.89 2.14 -23.60
CA GLN A 457 -5.40 1.50 -24.82
C GLN A 457 -5.42 2.49 -25.98
N MET A 458 -4.25 2.77 -26.56
CA MET A 458 -4.15 3.62 -27.74
C MET A 458 -4.54 2.83 -29.00
N PRO A 459 -5.15 3.47 -30.01
CA PRO A 459 -5.54 2.78 -31.25
C PRO A 459 -4.37 2.46 -32.19
N HIS A 460 -3.18 3.01 -31.90
CA HIS A 460 -1.99 2.90 -32.73
C HIS A 460 -1.44 1.47 -32.69
N GLN A 461 -1.19 0.87 -33.85
CA GLN A 461 -0.64 -0.48 -33.94
C GLN A 461 0.77 -0.48 -34.55
N MET A 462 1.58 -1.44 -34.14
CA MET A 462 2.93 -1.64 -34.67
C MET A 462 3.13 -3.10 -35.10
N ASP A 463 3.80 -3.33 -36.22
CA ASP A 463 4.03 -4.72 -36.68
C ASP A 463 5.16 -5.43 -35.91
N ASP A 464 6.07 -4.68 -35.28
CA ASP A 464 7.24 -5.20 -34.57
C ASP A 464 7.10 -5.04 -33.06
N GLN A 465 7.05 -6.17 -32.33
CA GLN A 465 6.97 -6.19 -30.87
C GLN A 465 8.18 -5.52 -30.21
N LYS A 466 9.40 -5.67 -30.77
CA LYS A 466 10.60 -5.01 -30.21
C LYS A 466 10.51 -3.50 -30.36
N ARG A 467 9.87 -3.03 -31.43
CA ARG A 467 9.60 -1.61 -31.63
C ARG A 467 8.59 -1.10 -30.62
N LEU A 468 7.51 -1.82 -30.38
CA LEU A 468 6.53 -1.46 -29.35
C LEU A 468 7.17 -1.33 -27.97
N GLN A 469 7.97 -2.32 -27.56
CA GLN A 469 8.71 -2.31 -26.29
C GLN A 469 9.59 -1.05 -26.14
N ARG A 470 10.34 -0.69 -27.20
CA ARG A 470 11.14 0.55 -27.21
C ARG A 470 10.29 1.80 -27.10
N VAL A 471 9.17 1.87 -27.82
CA VAL A 471 8.26 3.03 -27.75
C VAL A 471 7.65 3.16 -26.36
N CYS A 472 7.19 2.07 -25.73
CA CYS A 472 6.66 2.12 -24.37
C CYS A 472 7.70 2.62 -23.37
N MET A 473 8.95 2.15 -23.47
CA MET A 473 10.04 2.67 -22.63
C MET A 473 10.31 4.16 -22.89
N GLN A 474 10.29 4.60 -24.15
CA GLN A 474 10.43 6.03 -24.49
C GLN A 474 9.30 6.88 -23.89
N LEU A 475 8.05 6.41 -23.93
CA LEU A 475 6.92 7.10 -23.33
C LEU A 475 7.08 7.22 -21.81
N ASN A 476 7.46 6.14 -21.11
CA ASN A 476 7.75 6.19 -19.66
C ASN A 476 8.89 7.16 -19.33
N ASN A 477 9.94 7.20 -20.16
CA ASN A 477 11.03 8.16 -19.98
C ASN A 477 10.54 9.61 -20.12
N MET A 478 9.68 9.88 -21.11
CA MET A 478 9.12 11.21 -21.34
C MET A 478 8.14 11.62 -20.22
N GLU A 479 7.37 10.69 -19.66
CA GLU A 479 6.45 10.94 -18.54
C GLU A 479 7.17 11.34 -17.24
N MET A 480 8.46 11.00 -17.08
CA MET A 480 9.29 11.43 -15.95
C MET A 480 9.84 12.86 -16.09
N ALA A 481 9.76 13.47 -17.29
CA ALA A 481 10.18 14.84 -17.51
C ALA A 481 9.34 15.85 -16.71
N ALA A 482 9.89 17.02 -16.39
CA ALA A 482 9.20 18.00 -15.53
C ALA A 482 8.35 18.96 -16.38
N HIS A 483 7.64 18.38 -17.35
CA HIS A 483 6.72 19.06 -18.26
C HIS A 483 5.29 19.10 -17.70
N ASP A 484 4.45 19.88 -18.35
CA ASP A 484 2.99 19.88 -18.18
C ASP A 484 2.39 18.57 -18.71
N LEU A 485 2.46 17.52 -17.89
CA LEU A 485 1.89 16.21 -18.18
C LEU A 485 0.96 15.77 -17.05
N PRO A 486 -0.02 14.89 -17.32
CA PRO A 486 -0.83 14.27 -16.28
C PRO A 486 0.06 13.50 -15.28
N PRO A 487 -0.32 13.39 -14.00
CA PRO A 487 0.45 12.65 -13.01
C PRO A 487 0.78 11.22 -13.48
N HIS A 488 2.04 10.83 -13.35
CA HIS A 488 2.56 9.53 -13.77
C HIS A 488 2.52 8.54 -12.61
N PHE A 489 1.33 7.97 -12.39
CA PHE A 489 1.08 6.88 -11.44
C PHE A 489 0.60 5.65 -12.22
N GLY A 490 1.53 4.83 -12.69
CA GLY A 490 1.29 3.76 -13.65
C GLY A 490 2.36 3.74 -14.73
N ALA A 491 2.21 2.92 -15.77
CA ALA A 491 3.24 2.72 -16.78
C ALA A 491 2.69 2.42 -18.17
N TRP A 492 3.43 2.87 -19.19
CA TRP A 492 3.27 2.40 -20.57
C TRP A 492 3.86 1.00 -20.74
N CYS A 493 3.08 0.11 -21.33
CA CYS A 493 3.42 -1.27 -21.68
C CYS A 493 2.68 -1.71 -22.96
N PRO A 494 2.95 -2.91 -23.49
CA PRO A 494 2.12 -3.49 -24.54
C PRO A 494 0.67 -3.68 -24.08
N GLY A 495 -0.29 -3.32 -24.92
CA GLY A 495 -1.72 -3.46 -24.68
C GLY A 495 -2.31 -4.75 -25.22
N ASN A 496 -3.64 -4.83 -25.16
CA ASN A 496 -4.42 -6.01 -25.55
C ASN A 496 -5.21 -5.79 -26.86
N LEU A 497 -5.15 -4.59 -27.46
CA LEU A 497 -5.81 -4.25 -28.73
C LEU A 497 -4.83 -4.36 -29.90
N GLY A 498 -4.33 -5.58 -30.10
CA GLY A 498 -3.23 -5.85 -31.03
C GLY A 498 -1.89 -5.44 -30.42
N ASN A 499 -0.89 -5.20 -31.25
CA ASN A 499 0.44 -4.80 -30.81
C ASN A 499 0.47 -3.26 -30.63
N ASN A 500 -0.35 -2.76 -29.69
CA ASN A 500 -0.58 -1.35 -29.41
C ASN A 500 0.08 -0.91 -28.07
N PRO A 501 0.39 0.39 -27.89
CA PRO A 501 0.80 0.89 -26.58
C PRO A 501 -0.43 1.10 -25.69
N ALA A 502 -0.33 0.66 -24.43
CA ALA A 502 -1.31 0.90 -23.39
C ALA A 502 -0.64 1.48 -22.15
N TYR A 503 -1.39 2.27 -21.39
CA TYR A 503 -0.99 2.76 -20.08
C TYR A 503 -1.81 2.07 -19.00
N ILE A 504 -1.13 1.38 -18.08
CA ILE A 504 -1.76 0.64 -16.98
C ILE A 504 -1.45 1.34 -15.66
N GLY A 505 -2.42 1.35 -14.76
CA GLY A 505 -2.22 1.68 -13.36
C GLY A 505 -3.13 0.83 -12.48
N PHE A 506 -2.77 0.69 -11.21
CA PHE A 506 -3.57 -0.04 -10.23
C PHE A 506 -3.67 0.74 -8.93
N TYR A 507 -4.89 0.93 -8.44
CA TYR A 507 -5.19 1.61 -7.19
C TYR A 507 -5.66 0.57 -6.17
N PRO A 508 -4.84 0.18 -5.18
CA PRO A 508 -5.23 -0.81 -4.17
C PRO A 508 -6.47 -0.37 -3.39
N ASN A 509 -7.16 -1.31 -2.74
CA ASN A 509 -8.35 -1.03 -1.93
C ASN A 509 -8.14 0.11 -0.92
N SER A 510 -6.94 0.25 -0.36
CA SER A 510 -6.57 1.35 0.54
C SER A 510 -6.80 2.74 -0.06
N MET A 511 -6.73 2.88 -1.38
CA MET A 511 -6.95 4.14 -2.08
C MET A 511 -8.42 4.42 -2.41
N CYS A 512 -9.33 3.48 -2.17
CA CYS A 512 -10.77 3.69 -2.40
C CYS A 512 -11.33 4.82 -1.53
N ALA A 513 -10.69 5.12 -0.40
CA ALA A 513 -11.05 6.23 0.47
C ALA A 513 -10.51 7.60 -0.02
N VAL A 514 -9.57 7.63 -0.97
CA VAL A 514 -8.99 8.88 -1.48
C VAL A 514 -10.02 9.58 -2.37
N GLU A 515 -10.42 10.77 -1.97
CA GLU A 515 -11.52 11.49 -2.58
C GLU A 515 -11.22 11.80 -4.07
N GLY A 516 -12.15 11.39 -4.94
CA GLY A 516 -12.08 11.68 -6.36
C GLY A 516 -10.93 11.02 -7.11
N VAL A 517 -10.17 10.09 -6.52
CA VAL A 517 -9.00 9.49 -7.21
C VAL A 517 -9.40 8.74 -8.47
N ALA A 518 -10.54 8.03 -8.48
CA ALA A 518 -11.06 7.37 -9.67
C ALA A 518 -11.41 8.40 -10.76
N VAL A 519 -12.16 9.44 -10.43
CA VAL A 519 -12.53 10.52 -11.37
C VAL A 519 -11.28 11.18 -11.95
N ASN A 520 -10.32 11.56 -11.10
CA ASN A 520 -9.06 12.15 -11.52
C ASN A 520 -8.26 11.22 -12.42
N SER A 521 -8.18 9.92 -12.09
CA SER A 521 -7.47 8.95 -12.94
C SER A 521 -8.06 8.85 -14.35
N ALA A 522 -9.37 9.02 -14.50
CA ALA A 522 -10.05 9.04 -15.79
C ALA A 522 -9.70 10.30 -16.60
N PHE A 523 -9.73 11.49 -15.97
CA PHE A 523 -9.30 12.74 -16.60
C PHE A 523 -7.81 12.70 -16.98
N TRP A 524 -6.96 12.17 -16.12
CA TRP A 524 -5.54 11.98 -16.44
C TRP A 524 -5.34 11.03 -17.60
N ALA A 525 -6.11 9.94 -17.69
CA ALA A 525 -6.08 9.05 -18.84
C ALA A 525 -6.52 9.75 -20.13
N MET A 526 -7.55 10.60 -20.09
CA MET A 526 -7.99 11.39 -21.24
C MET A 526 -6.88 12.32 -21.75
N ARG A 527 -6.31 13.14 -20.87
CA ARG A 527 -5.20 14.07 -21.22
C ARG A 527 -3.95 13.32 -21.66
N ARG A 528 -3.71 12.14 -21.09
CA ARG A 528 -2.61 11.24 -21.50
C ARG A 528 -2.84 10.68 -22.89
N ALA A 529 -4.07 10.32 -23.25
CA ALA A 529 -4.41 9.86 -24.59
C ALA A 529 -4.14 10.95 -25.65
N GLU A 530 -4.54 12.19 -25.36
CA GLU A 530 -4.25 13.36 -26.21
C GLU A 530 -2.75 13.56 -26.39
N TRP A 531 -1.99 13.54 -25.30
CA TRP A 531 -0.53 13.68 -25.32
C TRP A 531 0.15 12.57 -26.11
N ALA A 532 -0.19 11.30 -25.81
CA ALA A 532 0.41 10.16 -26.48
C ALA A 532 0.10 10.16 -27.99
N ASN A 533 -1.13 10.51 -28.38
CA ASN A 533 -1.51 10.67 -29.78
C ASN A 533 -0.68 11.75 -30.50
N ALA A 534 -0.33 12.84 -29.81
CA ALA A 534 0.52 13.89 -30.38
C ALA A 534 2.00 13.46 -30.50
N ILE A 535 2.50 12.66 -29.55
CA ILE A 535 3.91 12.24 -29.49
C ILE A 535 4.23 11.03 -30.38
N LEU A 536 3.32 10.05 -30.48
CA LEU A 536 3.54 8.81 -31.22
C LEU A 536 3.99 9.04 -32.69
N PRO A 537 3.44 10.01 -33.44
CA PRO A 537 3.95 10.38 -34.77
C PRO A 537 5.42 10.80 -34.79
N ALA A 538 5.89 11.54 -33.78
CA ALA A 538 7.29 11.94 -33.65
C ALA A 538 8.22 10.74 -33.37
N LEU A 539 7.69 9.67 -32.76
CA LEU A 539 8.37 8.38 -32.59
C LEU A 539 8.23 7.46 -33.84
N GLY A 540 7.67 8.00 -34.93
CA GLY A 540 7.46 7.31 -36.20
C GLY A 540 6.33 6.29 -36.19
N VAL A 541 5.46 6.33 -35.18
CA VAL A 541 4.27 5.47 -35.06
C VAL A 541 3.11 6.19 -35.74
N ARG A 542 2.41 5.53 -36.66
CA ARG A 542 1.24 6.10 -37.34
C ARG A 542 -0.02 5.49 -36.74
N SER A 543 -1.07 6.31 -36.64
CA SER A 543 -2.42 5.90 -36.24
C SER A 543 -2.98 4.86 -37.20
#